data_AF-A0A7W9HDI1-F1
#
_entry.id   AF-A0A7W9HDI1-F1
#
_cell.length_a   1.000
_cell.length_b   1.000
_cell.length_c   1.000
_cell.angle_alpha   90.00
_cell.angle_beta   90.00
_cell.angle_gamma   90.00
#
_symmetry.space_group_name_H-M   'P 1'
#
loop_
_entity.id
_entity.type
_entity.pdbx_description
1 polymer ?
#
loop_
_entity_poly.entity_id
_entity_poly.type
_entity_poly.pdbx_seq_one_letter_code
_entity_poly.pdbx_strand_id
1 'polypeptide(L)'
;MADSHHVSLLEKLDTADDRAHVLADIAELTALLLKTTSRGLQLSEANLANLDLSEADLTGATLNRAVLHGTSFRRAKLDRVTMICPGMERTDLTDCSMRDAYVHALAAQTCKMDRADLSNIRDATGSLFHGCSMRGAKLTDGHLAGAAFYQCDLDGADLGAANLQGASINECILRNARLDAAQCDQLVVTKCDISGLSLRGAAGQGVVLQRATGADNLELSGAVLPLLRLNGIRGREVAARRLGARGADISECMLPGADLSESDLTGARIRSSNLDGSRLRSASLVSASIGDSTFVEADLTAAQAENLHVVESQFRGARMRGFTARCATFRDVDLRAVDLSESNLYRAMLTGDPPQGMCLADASLTGAILVQAYVAADLRGADLRGVNAAYSRFSQSNVSRADLSGAALFQSTWVKVDCHDAKFDAVSPPFFVDRCPGLKAAVEASGGPSTKALSSYLTAFEGVLRGETRGST
;
A
#
# COMPACT_ATOMS: atom_id res chain seq x y z
N MET A 1 -48.24 -12.11 -0.15
CA MET A 1 -48.95 -11.99 -1.44
C MET A 1 -49.26 -10.52 -1.68
N ALA A 2 -49.18 -10.08 -2.93
CA ALA A 2 -49.50 -8.72 -3.32
C ALA A 2 -50.97 -8.40 -3.04
N ASP A 3 -51.23 -7.18 -2.61
CA ASP A 3 -52.59 -6.65 -2.54
C ASP A 3 -53.01 -6.19 -3.94
N SER A 4 -54.12 -6.73 -4.45
CA SER A 4 -54.60 -6.44 -5.80
C SER A 4 -54.97 -4.96 -5.98
N HIS A 5 -55.42 -4.28 -4.93
CA HIS A 5 -55.72 -2.86 -4.98
C HIS A 5 -54.45 -2.03 -5.12
N HIS A 6 -53.38 -2.39 -4.40
CA HIS A 6 -52.09 -1.72 -4.52
C HIS A 6 -51.49 -1.86 -5.93
N VAL A 7 -51.54 -3.07 -6.51
CA VAL A 7 -51.02 -3.30 -7.87
C VAL A 7 -51.82 -2.53 -8.92
N SER A 8 -53.16 -2.59 -8.86
CA SER A 8 -54.03 -1.85 -9.79
C SER A 8 -53.83 -0.33 -9.73
N LEU A 9 -53.52 0.22 -8.55
CA LEU A 9 -53.19 1.63 -8.40
C LEU A 9 -51.90 1.99 -9.15
N LEU A 10 -50.88 1.14 -9.10
CA LEU A 10 -49.61 1.35 -9.81
C LEU A 10 -49.77 1.21 -11.32
N GLU A 11 -50.57 0.26 -11.81
CA GLU A 11 -50.84 0.08 -13.25
C GLU A 11 -51.52 1.31 -13.89
N LYS A 12 -52.23 2.12 -13.09
CA LYS A 12 -52.82 3.39 -13.57
C LYS A 12 -51.76 4.42 -13.96
N LEU A 13 -50.53 4.33 -13.46
CA LEU A 13 -49.46 5.28 -13.81
C LEU A 13 -49.08 5.24 -15.30
N ASP A 14 -49.35 4.12 -15.98
CA ASP A 14 -49.03 3.92 -17.40
C ASP A 14 -50.23 4.22 -18.31
N THR A 15 -51.45 4.25 -17.75
CA THR A 15 -52.70 4.33 -18.53
C THR A 15 -53.53 5.59 -18.27
N ALA A 16 -53.27 6.32 -17.17
CA ALA A 16 -54.05 7.50 -16.80
C ALA A 16 -53.56 8.77 -17.50
N ASP A 17 -54.51 9.61 -17.91
CA ASP A 17 -54.23 10.93 -18.50
C ASP A 17 -53.58 11.90 -17.50
N ASP A 18 -53.87 11.74 -16.19
CA ASP A 18 -53.32 12.58 -15.10
C ASP A 18 -52.42 11.76 -14.15
N ARG A 19 -51.18 11.57 -14.58
CA ARG A 19 -50.13 10.89 -13.79
C ARG A 19 -49.88 11.56 -12.44
N ALA A 20 -49.98 12.88 -12.35
CA ALA A 20 -49.69 13.63 -11.13
C ALA A 20 -50.74 13.33 -10.05
N HIS A 21 -52.01 13.21 -10.44
CA HIS A 21 -53.06 12.78 -9.54
C HIS A 21 -52.83 11.35 -9.02
N VAL A 22 -52.48 10.40 -9.90
CA VAL A 22 -52.19 9.01 -9.49
C VAL A 22 -50.99 8.94 -8.52
N LEU A 23 -49.93 9.73 -8.76
CA LEU A 23 -48.80 9.83 -7.83
C LEU A 23 -49.21 10.39 -6.45
N ALA A 24 -50.13 11.34 -6.41
CA ALA A 24 -50.67 11.87 -5.16
C ALA A 24 -51.47 10.82 -4.40
N ASP A 25 -52.31 10.04 -5.08
CA ASP A 25 -53.07 8.94 -4.49
C ASP A 25 -52.15 7.86 -3.90
N ILE A 26 -51.07 7.50 -4.63
CA ILE A 26 -50.05 6.56 -4.14
C ILE A 26 -49.37 7.10 -2.87
N ALA A 27 -49.04 8.39 -2.84
CA ALA A 27 -48.41 9.02 -1.69
C ALA A 27 -49.35 9.06 -0.47
N GLU A 28 -50.62 9.39 -0.66
CA GLU A 28 -51.62 9.41 0.41
C GLU A 28 -51.83 7.99 1.00
N LEU A 29 -51.99 6.99 0.13
CA LEU A 29 -52.11 5.60 0.55
C LEU A 29 -50.87 5.13 1.30
N THR A 30 -49.67 5.46 0.80
CA THR A 30 -48.41 5.12 1.47
C THR A 30 -48.33 5.74 2.86
N ALA A 31 -48.67 7.02 2.99
CA ALA A 31 -48.69 7.70 4.29
C ALA A 31 -49.69 7.06 5.27
N LEU A 32 -50.88 6.69 4.78
CA LEU A 32 -51.90 6.01 5.58
C LEU A 32 -51.43 4.64 6.07
N LEU A 33 -50.83 3.83 5.18
CA LEU A 33 -50.31 2.51 5.50
C LEU A 33 -49.16 2.58 6.50
N LEU A 34 -48.23 3.53 6.33
CA LEU A 34 -47.13 3.76 7.27
C LEU A 34 -47.65 4.15 8.66
N LYS A 35 -48.69 4.99 8.75
CA LYS A 35 -49.29 5.41 10.02
C LYS A 35 -50.03 4.27 10.73
N THR A 36 -50.70 3.41 9.97
CA THR A 36 -51.61 2.39 10.52
C THR A 36 -50.94 1.04 10.76
N THR A 37 -49.94 0.69 9.94
CA THR A 37 -49.32 -0.65 9.94
C THR A 37 -47.80 -0.62 10.10
N SER A 38 -47.17 0.56 10.06
CA SER A 38 -45.71 0.72 9.98
C SER A 38 -45.08 0.07 8.73
N ARG A 39 -45.87 -0.23 7.70
CA ARG A 39 -45.45 -0.79 6.40
C ARG A 39 -46.07 0.02 5.27
N GLY A 40 -45.42 0.01 4.10
CA GLY A 40 -45.96 0.61 2.88
C GLY A 40 -46.79 -0.38 2.05
N LEU A 41 -46.87 -0.14 0.74
CA LEU A 41 -47.61 -0.98 -0.18
C LEU A 41 -47.11 -2.44 -0.15
N GLN A 42 -48.04 -3.39 -0.07
CA GLN A 42 -47.76 -4.82 -0.13
C GLN A 42 -47.77 -5.31 -1.58
N LEU A 43 -46.59 -5.51 -2.15
CA LEU A 43 -46.37 -5.80 -3.58
C LEU A 43 -45.57 -7.11 -3.78
N SER A 44 -45.61 -8.02 -2.81
CA SER A 44 -44.84 -9.27 -2.89
C SER A 44 -45.39 -10.16 -4.00
N GLU A 45 -44.51 -10.68 -4.86
CA GLU A 45 -44.88 -11.48 -6.04
C GLU A 45 -45.70 -10.72 -7.10
N ALA A 46 -45.82 -9.38 -6.99
CA ALA A 46 -46.47 -8.58 -8.01
C ALA A 46 -45.67 -8.59 -9.32
N ASN A 47 -46.39 -8.62 -10.45
CA ASN A 47 -45.78 -8.37 -11.75
C ASN A 47 -45.83 -6.88 -12.06
N LEU A 48 -44.67 -6.21 -12.00
CA LEU A 48 -44.52 -4.79 -12.27
C LEU A 48 -43.60 -4.54 -13.49
N ALA A 49 -43.40 -5.57 -14.30
CA ALA A 49 -42.46 -5.53 -15.41
C ALA A 49 -42.82 -4.41 -16.40
N ASN A 50 -41.82 -3.64 -16.83
CA ASN A 50 -41.90 -2.52 -17.77
C ASN A 50 -42.77 -1.34 -17.33
N LEU A 51 -43.29 -1.32 -16.10
CA LEU A 51 -44.05 -0.18 -15.61
C LEU A 51 -43.15 1.03 -15.35
N ASP A 52 -43.67 2.22 -15.65
CA ASP A 52 -43.04 3.47 -15.24
C ASP A 52 -43.57 3.94 -13.88
N LEU A 53 -42.84 3.56 -12.82
CA LEU A 53 -43.06 3.95 -11.43
C LEU A 53 -42.17 5.14 -11.02
N SER A 54 -41.68 5.93 -11.97
CA SER A 54 -40.87 7.12 -11.69
C SER A 54 -41.63 8.08 -10.77
N GLU A 55 -40.92 8.62 -9.77
CA GLU A 55 -41.43 9.56 -8.75
C GLU A 55 -42.48 8.99 -7.77
N ALA A 56 -42.85 7.71 -7.89
CA ALA A 56 -43.79 7.09 -6.97
C ALA A 56 -43.25 7.05 -5.53
N ASP A 57 -44.12 7.32 -4.56
CA ASP A 57 -43.81 7.10 -3.15
C ASP A 57 -44.15 5.66 -2.76
N LEU A 58 -43.11 4.84 -2.66
CA LEU A 58 -43.18 3.42 -2.31
C LEU A 58 -42.46 3.17 -0.97
N THR A 59 -42.41 4.20 -0.12
CA THR A 59 -41.73 4.13 1.18
C THR A 59 -42.30 3.00 2.03
N GLY A 60 -41.41 2.11 2.50
CA GLY A 60 -41.77 0.94 3.31
C GLY A 60 -42.46 -0.18 2.55
N ALA A 61 -42.52 -0.14 1.21
CA ALA A 61 -43.16 -1.17 0.42
C ALA A 61 -42.46 -2.54 0.54
N THR A 62 -43.22 -3.61 0.35
CA THR A 62 -42.70 -4.99 0.34
C THR A 62 -42.71 -5.54 -1.09
N LEU A 63 -41.54 -5.62 -1.72
CA LEU A 63 -41.33 -6.08 -3.10
C LEU A 63 -40.69 -7.48 -3.18
N ASN A 64 -40.86 -8.28 -2.14
CA ASN A 64 -40.32 -9.64 -2.08
C ASN A 64 -40.81 -10.47 -3.27
N ARG A 65 -39.87 -11.04 -4.03
CA ARG A 65 -40.15 -11.85 -5.24
C ARG A 65 -40.99 -11.13 -6.31
N ALA A 66 -41.07 -9.80 -6.27
CA ALA A 66 -41.72 -9.04 -7.34
C ALA A 66 -40.94 -9.17 -8.65
N VAL A 67 -41.65 -9.11 -9.77
CA VAL A 67 -41.07 -9.09 -11.11
C VAL A 67 -40.89 -7.64 -11.54
N LEU A 68 -39.64 -7.18 -11.61
CA LEU A 68 -39.26 -5.77 -11.81
C LEU A 68 -38.46 -5.57 -13.12
N HIS A 69 -38.54 -6.53 -14.05
CA HIS A 69 -37.81 -6.47 -15.31
C HIS A 69 -38.22 -5.23 -16.11
N GLY A 70 -37.23 -4.39 -16.47
CA GLY A 70 -37.48 -3.17 -17.24
C GLY A 70 -38.28 -2.08 -16.53
N THR A 71 -38.63 -2.25 -15.25
CA THR A 71 -39.39 -1.26 -14.48
C THR A 71 -38.56 0.00 -14.23
N SER A 72 -39.17 1.17 -14.35
CA SER A 72 -38.54 2.45 -13.99
C SER A 72 -38.98 2.90 -12.60
N PHE A 73 -38.02 3.13 -11.72
CA PHE A 73 -38.14 3.75 -10.41
C PHE A 73 -37.36 5.08 -10.36
N ARG A 74 -37.19 5.76 -11.50
CA ARG A 74 -36.42 7.00 -11.55
C ARG A 74 -36.98 8.02 -10.57
N ARG A 75 -36.14 8.55 -9.68
CA ARG A 75 -36.55 9.51 -8.63
C ARG A 75 -37.66 9.02 -7.69
N ALA A 76 -37.96 7.71 -7.67
CA ALA A 76 -38.95 7.15 -6.75
C ALA A 76 -38.43 7.15 -5.31
N LYS A 77 -39.34 7.16 -4.34
CA LYS A 77 -39.01 6.99 -2.92
C LYS A 77 -39.25 5.55 -2.52
N LEU A 78 -38.18 4.82 -2.27
CA LEU A 78 -38.14 3.43 -1.86
C LEU A 78 -37.47 3.29 -0.48
N ASP A 79 -37.53 4.34 0.34
CA ASP A 79 -36.95 4.32 1.68
C ASP A 79 -37.61 3.22 2.53
N ARG A 80 -36.81 2.47 3.29
CA ARG A 80 -37.25 1.33 4.11
C ARG A 80 -37.95 0.21 3.31
N VAL A 81 -37.76 0.15 2.00
CA VAL A 81 -38.30 -0.93 1.17
C VAL A 81 -37.69 -2.27 1.56
N THR A 82 -38.47 -3.34 1.45
CA THR A 82 -37.98 -4.71 1.57
C THR A 82 -38.00 -5.38 0.21
N MET A 83 -36.84 -5.84 -0.25
CA MET A 83 -36.64 -6.50 -1.54
C MET A 83 -35.81 -7.77 -1.36
N ILE A 84 -36.49 -8.90 -1.14
CA ILE A 84 -35.85 -10.21 -1.05
C ILE A 84 -36.10 -10.98 -2.35
N CYS A 85 -35.03 -11.35 -3.05
CA CYS A 85 -35.04 -12.07 -4.33
C CYS A 85 -36.01 -11.47 -5.40
N PRO A 86 -36.05 -10.15 -5.65
CA PRO A 86 -36.85 -9.63 -6.76
C PRO A 86 -36.20 -10.00 -8.11
N GLY A 87 -37.02 -10.13 -9.15
CA GLY A 87 -36.53 -10.26 -10.52
C GLY A 87 -36.16 -8.88 -11.08
N MET A 88 -34.90 -8.45 -10.91
CA MET A 88 -34.41 -7.14 -11.38
C MET A 88 -33.39 -7.29 -12.50
N GLU A 89 -33.90 -7.28 -13.74
CA GLU A 89 -33.08 -7.16 -14.94
C GLU A 89 -33.46 -5.87 -15.66
N ARG A 90 -32.45 -5.04 -16.02
CA ARG A 90 -32.66 -3.75 -16.71
C ARG A 90 -33.60 -2.78 -15.98
N THR A 91 -33.72 -2.92 -14.66
CA THR A 91 -34.50 -2.01 -13.80
C THR A 91 -33.76 -0.66 -13.67
N ASP A 92 -34.51 0.43 -13.69
CA ASP A 92 -33.97 1.80 -13.64
C ASP A 92 -34.27 2.49 -12.31
N LEU A 93 -33.29 2.51 -11.43
CA LEU A 93 -33.31 3.11 -10.09
C LEU A 93 -32.54 4.45 -10.06
N THR A 94 -32.33 5.09 -11.21
CA THR A 94 -31.57 6.35 -11.31
C THR A 94 -32.19 7.44 -10.42
N ASP A 95 -31.36 8.13 -9.64
CA ASP A 95 -31.78 9.21 -8.72
C ASP A 95 -32.85 8.82 -7.68
N CYS A 96 -33.11 7.52 -7.46
CA CYS A 96 -34.08 7.08 -6.46
C CYS A 96 -33.52 7.18 -5.03
N SER A 97 -34.40 7.16 -4.03
CA SER A 97 -34.03 7.03 -2.61
C SER A 97 -34.37 5.64 -2.13
N MET A 98 -33.40 4.89 -1.62
CA MET A 98 -33.52 3.54 -1.05
C MET A 98 -32.86 3.48 0.34
N ARG A 99 -33.00 4.56 1.13
CA ARG A 99 -32.37 4.64 2.45
C ARG A 99 -32.99 3.61 3.38
N ASP A 100 -32.19 3.03 4.28
CA ASP A 100 -32.67 2.05 5.25
C ASP A 100 -33.33 0.80 4.62
N ALA A 101 -33.06 0.53 3.34
CA ALA A 101 -33.64 -0.61 2.63
C ALA A 101 -33.09 -1.95 3.16
N TYR A 102 -33.91 -2.99 3.03
CA TYR A 102 -33.52 -4.38 3.29
C TYR A 102 -33.50 -5.13 1.95
N VAL A 103 -32.31 -5.37 1.42
CA VAL A 103 -32.05 -5.92 0.07
C VAL A 103 -31.22 -7.21 0.15
N HIS A 104 -31.57 -8.09 1.10
CA HIS A 104 -30.84 -9.34 1.32
C HIS A 104 -30.89 -10.28 0.10
N ALA A 105 -29.74 -10.85 -0.27
CA ALA A 105 -29.59 -11.76 -1.42
C ALA A 105 -30.20 -11.22 -2.73
N LEU A 106 -30.06 -9.91 -2.95
CA LEU A 106 -30.52 -9.24 -4.16
C LEU A 106 -29.66 -9.68 -5.36
N ALA A 107 -30.29 -10.03 -6.48
CA ALA A 107 -29.58 -10.27 -7.75
C ALA A 107 -29.98 -9.19 -8.76
N ALA A 108 -29.17 -8.14 -8.87
CA ALA A 108 -29.39 -7.04 -9.81
C ALA A 108 -28.52 -7.25 -11.06
N GLN A 109 -29.16 -7.33 -12.22
CA GLN A 109 -28.47 -7.54 -13.50
C GLN A 109 -28.75 -6.39 -14.46
N THR A 110 -27.68 -5.75 -14.96
CA THR A 110 -27.76 -4.65 -15.94
C THR A 110 -28.68 -3.50 -15.52
N CYS A 111 -28.80 -3.27 -14.21
CA CYS A 111 -29.65 -2.22 -13.65
C CYS A 111 -28.92 -0.87 -13.65
N LYS A 112 -29.69 0.21 -13.67
CA LYS A 112 -29.16 1.58 -13.50
C LYS A 112 -29.51 2.07 -12.10
N MET A 113 -28.52 2.48 -11.34
CA MET A 113 -28.61 3.02 -9.98
C MET A 113 -27.73 4.28 -9.88
N ASP A 114 -27.54 4.99 -11.00
CA ASP A 114 -26.74 6.21 -11.04
C ASP A 114 -27.35 7.25 -10.09
N ARG A 115 -26.51 7.78 -9.19
CA ARG A 115 -26.88 8.75 -8.14
C ARG A 115 -28.03 8.29 -7.23
N ALA A 116 -28.32 6.98 -7.20
CA ALA A 116 -29.27 6.44 -6.24
C ALA A 116 -28.72 6.60 -4.82
N ASP A 117 -29.61 6.88 -3.87
CA ASP A 117 -29.27 7.01 -2.47
C ASP A 117 -29.62 5.72 -1.72
N LEU A 118 -28.64 4.83 -1.60
CA LEU A 118 -28.71 3.60 -0.83
C LEU A 118 -27.98 3.74 0.52
N SER A 119 -27.96 4.93 1.10
CA SER A 119 -27.32 5.15 2.40
C SER A 119 -28.04 4.36 3.51
N ASN A 120 -27.27 3.87 4.49
CA ASN A 120 -27.79 3.08 5.61
C ASN A 120 -28.57 1.82 5.19
N ILE A 121 -28.22 1.17 4.06
CA ILE A 121 -28.80 -0.15 3.76
C ILE A 121 -28.62 -1.06 4.99
N ARG A 122 -29.74 -1.61 5.46
CA ARG A 122 -29.77 -2.44 6.68
C ARG A 122 -29.15 -3.80 6.47
N ASP A 123 -29.34 -4.36 5.28
CA ASP A 123 -28.79 -5.65 4.88
C ASP A 123 -28.78 -5.77 3.35
N ALA A 124 -27.58 -5.84 2.78
CA ALA A 124 -27.32 -6.26 1.40
C ALA A 124 -26.44 -7.52 1.36
N THR A 125 -26.40 -8.29 2.45
CA THR A 125 -25.50 -9.44 2.59
C THR A 125 -25.73 -10.45 1.48
N GLY A 126 -24.63 -10.87 0.84
CA GLY A 126 -24.65 -11.84 -0.25
C GLY A 126 -25.35 -11.35 -1.53
N SER A 127 -25.62 -10.06 -1.67
CA SER A 127 -26.20 -9.50 -2.89
C SER A 127 -25.20 -9.52 -4.04
N LEU A 128 -25.70 -9.76 -5.25
CA LEU A 128 -24.96 -9.78 -6.49
C LEU A 128 -25.40 -8.62 -7.39
N PHE A 129 -24.46 -7.74 -7.71
CA PHE A 129 -24.59 -6.71 -8.71
C PHE A 129 -23.75 -7.12 -9.93
N HIS A 130 -24.41 -7.32 -11.06
CA HIS A 130 -23.76 -7.75 -12.31
C HIS A 130 -24.07 -6.75 -13.43
N GLY A 131 -23.04 -6.13 -13.99
CA GLY A 131 -23.22 -5.20 -15.13
C GLY A 131 -23.99 -3.92 -14.78
N CYS A 132 -24.09 -3.55 -13.50
CA CYS A 132 -24.91 -2.42 -13.05
C CYS A 132 -24.15 -1.09 -13.18
N SER A 133 -24.87 -0.02 -13.54
CA SER A 133 -24.35 1.35 -13.47
C SER A 133 -24.72 1.92 -12.10
N MET A 134 -23.74 2.36 -11.31
CA MET A 134 -23.89 2.88 -9.96
C MET A 134 -23.07 4.17 -9.80
N ARG A 135 -22.98 4.97 -10.87
CA ARG A 135 -22.13 6.18 -10.89
C ARG A 135 -22.63 7.20 -9.89
N GLY A 136 -21.76 7.64 -8.99
CA GLY A 136 -22.12 8.60 -7.93
C GLY A 136 -23.20 8.08 -6.96
N ALA A 137 -23.46 6.77 -6.93
CA ALA A 137 -24.39 6.18 -5.98
C ALA A 137 -23.88 6.35 -4.55
N LYS A 138 -24.79 6.55 -3.59
CA LYS A 138 -24.46 6.64 -2.17
C LYS A 138 -24.78 5.32 -1.50
N LEU A 139 -23.80 4.73 -0.87
CA LEU A 139 -23.84 3.46 -0.14
C LEU A 139 -23.26 3.65 1.27
N THR A 140 -23.19 4.90 1.75
CA THR A 140 -22.55 5.25 3.02
C THR A 140 -23.27 4.57 4.17
N ASP A 141 -22.49 4.12 5.16
CA ASP A 141 -22.99 3.43 6.36
C ASP A 141 -23.83 2.17 6.07
N GLY A 142 -23.77 1.63 4.84
CA GLY A 142 -24.52 0.45 4.44
C GLY A 142 -23.88 -0.87 4.87
N HIS A 143 -24.72 -1.86 5.18
CA HIS A 143 -24.29 -3.24 5.45
C HIS A 143 -24.19 -4.04 4.14
N LEU A 144 -22.98 -4.10 3.57
CA LEU A 144 -22.67 -4.73 2.27
C LEU A 144 -21.75 -5.96 2.43
N ALA A 145 -21.77 -6.60 3.60
CA ALA A 145 -20.90 -7.73 3.89
C ALA A 145 -21.12 -8.88 2.89
N GLY A 146 -20.05 -9.40 2.29
CA GLY A 146 -20.13 -10.47 1.29
C GLY A 146 -20.84 -10.09 -0.01
N ALA A 147 -21.17 -8.81 -0.24
CA ALA A 147 -21.73 -8.38 -1.51
C ALA A 147 -20.72 -8.56 -2.65
N ALA A 148 -21.21 -8.93 -3.82
CA ALA A 148 -20.42 -9.13 -5.02
C ALA A 148 -20.78 -8.10 -6.08
N PHE A 149 -19.80 -7.31 -6.50
CA PHE A 149 -19.88 -6.39 -7.62
C PHE A 149 -19.04 -6.96 -8.76
N TYR A 150 -19.69 -7.26 -9.88
CA TYR A 150 -19.03 -7.81 -11.07
C TYR A 150 -19.39 -6.96 -12.28
N GLN A 151 -18.38 -6.45 -12.99
CA GLN A 151 -18.57 -5.62 -14.19
C GLN A 151 -19.47 -4.40 -13.96
N CYS A 152 -19.43 -3.83 -12.77
CA CYS A 152 -20.21 -2.65 -12.41
C CYS A 152 -19.41 -1.36 -12.63
N ASP A 153 -20.13 -0.26 -12.88
CA ASP A 153 -19.56 1.08 -12.90
C ASP A 153 -19.88 1.80 -11.59
N LEU A 154 -18.87 1.95 -10.74
CA LEU A 154 -18.92 2.61 -9.44
C LEU A 154 -18.15 3.94 -9.46
N ASP A 155 -17.98 4.56 -10.63
CA ASP A 155 -17.27 5.85 -10.74
C ASP A 155 -17.92 6.91 -9.85
N GLY A 156 -17.13 7.48 -8.94
CA GLY A 156 -17.54 8.47 -7.95
C GLY A 156 -18.52 7.96 -6.89
N ALA A 157 -18.76 6.64 -6.77
CA ALA A 157 -19.64 6.10 -5.75
C ALA A 157 -19.09 6.32 -4.33
N ASP A 158 -19.97 6.59 -3.38
CA ASP A 158 -19.60 6.83 -1.98
C ASP A 158 -20.00 5.64 -1.10
N LEU A 159 -19.02 4.84 -0.69
CA LEU A 159 -19.11 3.70 0.22
C LEU A 159 -18.47 4.04 1.59
N GLY A 160 -18.41 5.33 1.95
CA GLY A 160 -17.83 5.78 3.21
C GLY A 160 -18.50 5.13 4.43
N ALA A 161 -17.68 4.68 5.38
CA ALA A 161 -18.11 3.98 6.60
C ALA A 161 -18.94 2.70 6.37
N ALA A 162 -19.07 2.22 5.14
CA ALA A 162 -19.81 1.00 4.84
C ALA A 162 -19.12 -0.25 5.40
N ASN A 163 -19.91 -1.27 5.72
CA ASN A 163 -19.40 -2.59 6.05
C ASN A 163 -19.23 -3.41 4.76
N LEU A 164 -17.99 -3.56 4.31
CA LEU A 164 -17.58 -4.30 3.11
C LEU A 164 -16.85 -5.61 3.47
N GLN A 165 -17.08 -6.14 4.67
CA GLN A 165 -16.44 -7.37 5.12
C GLN A 165 -16.71 -8.53 4.15
N GLY A 166 -15.66 -9.12 3.59
CA GLY A 166 -15.73 -10.23 2.65
C GLY A 166 -16.35 -9.87 1.29
N ALA A 167 -16.60 -8.59 1.02
CA ALA A 167 -17.13 -8.16 -0.27
C ALA A 167 -16.10 -8.40 -1.39
N SER A 168 -16.61 -8.63 -2.60
CA SER A 168 -15.79 -8.85 -3.80
C SER A 168 -16.17 -7.82 -4.86
N ILE A 169 -15.18 -7.07 -5.33
CA ILE A 169 -15.33 -6.11 -6.43
C ILE A 169 -14.40 -6.55 -7.57
N ASN A 170 -14.99 -7.02 -8.66
CA ASN A 170 -14.26 -7.64 -9.76
C ASN A 170 -14.64 -7.02 -11.10
N GLU A 171 -13.64 -6.70 -11.92
CA GLU A 171 -13.84 -6.14 -13.28
C GLU A 171 -14.70 -4.87 -13.29
N CYS A 172 -14.65 -4.08 -12.21
CA CYS A 172 -15.44 -2.86 -12.04
C CYS A 172 -14.63 -1.58 -12.33
N ILE A 173 -15.33 -0.48 -12.55
CA ILE A 173 -14.75 0.87 -12.58
C ILE A 173 -14.96 1.49 -11.20
N LEU A 174 -13.88 1.76 -10.47
CA LEU A 174 -13.87 2.34 -9.12
C LEU A 174 -13.19 3.73 -9.11
N ARG A 175 -13.22 4.41 -10.25
CA ARG A 175 -12.61 5.73 -10.38
C ARG A 175 -13.22 6.68 -9.36
N ASN A 176 -12.39 7.41 -8.62
CA ASN A 176 -12.83 8.38 -7.61
C ASN A 176 -13.83 7.84 -6.57
N ALA A 177 -13.98 6.52 -6.43
CA ALA A 177 -14.89 5.94 -5.46
C ALA A 177 -14.31 6.13 -4.04
N ARG A 178 -15.20 6.30 -3.06
CA ARG A 178 -14.81 6.57 -1.67
C ARG A 178 -15.17 5.39 -0.77
N LEU A 179 -14.18 4.73 -0.20
CA LEU A 179 -14.29 3.71 0.86
C LEU A 179 -13.67 4.25 2.17
N ASP A 180 -13.74 5.57 2.37
CA ASP A 180 -13.18 6.23 3.56
C ASP A 180 -13.85 5.68 4.82
N ALA A 181 -13.05 5.36 5.84
CA ALA A 181 -13.50 4.76 7.10
C ALA A 181 -14.32 3.46 6.98
N ALA A 182 -14.32 2.82 5.80
CA ALA A 182 -15.04 1.57 5.60
C ALA A 182 -14.40 0.40 6.38
N GLN A 183 -15.23 -0.57 6.73
CA GLN A 183 -14.79 -1.85 7.31
C GLN A 183 -14.53 -2.84 6.17
N CYS A 184 -13.27 -3.20 5.96
CA CYS A 184 -12.80 -3.88 4.76
C CYS A 184 -12.19 -5.26 5.04
N ASP A 185 -12.53 -5.92 6.15
CA ASP A 185 -12.00 -7.24 6.47
C ASP A 185 -12.22 -8.23 5.32
N GLN A 186 -11.14 -8.79 4.78
CA GLN A 186 -11.17 -9.70 3.62
C GLN A 186 -11.82 -9.10 2.35
N LEU A 187 -11.82 -7.77 2.19
CA LEU A 187 -12.25 -7.14 0.94
C LEU A 187 -11.31 -7.53 -0.22
N VAL A 188 -11.89 -7.96 -1.34
CA VAL A 188 -11.15 -8.34 -2.54
C VAL A 188 -11.52 -7.41 -3.70
N VAL A 189 -10.56 -6.64 -4.18
CA VAL A 189 -10.69 -5.79 -5.38
C VAL A 189 -9.73 -6.30 -6.45
N THR A 190 -10.29 -6.78 -7.57
CA THR A 190 -9.51 -7.46 -8.61
C THR A 190 -9.89 -6.99 -10.00
N LYS A 191 -8.89 -6.76 -10.86
CA LYS A 191 -9.11 -6.31 -12.25
C LYS A 191 -9.95 -5.04 -12.39
N CYS A 192 -9.91 -4.17 -11.38
CA CYS A 192 -10.67 -2.92 -11.38
C CYS A 192 -9.80 -1.73 -11.79
N ASP A 193 -10.41 -0.68 -12.32
CA ASP A 193 -9.77 0.62 -12.40
C ASP A 193 -9.97 1.33 -11.06
N ILE A 194 -8.91 1.45 -10.26
CA ILE A 194 -8.93 2.04 -8.92
C ILE A 194 -8.31 3.45 -8.90
N SER A 195 -8.28 4.13 -10.05
CA SER A 195 -7.70 5.47 -10.15
C SER A 195 -8.49 6.48 -9.31
N GLY A 196 -7.86 7.14 -8.35
CA GLY A 196 -8.52 8.04 -7.40
C GLY A 196 -9.36 7.34 -6.34
N LEU A 197 -9.31 6.00 -6.23
CA LEU A 197 -9.98 5.26 -5.17
C LEU A 197 -9.44 5.71 -3.81
N SER A 198 -10.33 6.03 -2.88
CA SER A 198 -9.98 6.50 -1.55
C SER A 198 -10.34 5.46 -0.50
N LEU A 199 -9.38 5.04 0.31
CA LEU A 199 -9.56 4.18 1.49
C LEU A 199 -9.08 4.90 2.76
N ARG A 200 -9.24 6.23 2.85
CA ARG A 200 -8.69 7.01 3.98
C ARG A 200 -9.29 6.54 5.29
N GLY A 201 -8.44 6.16 6.24
CA GLY A 201 -8.90 5.67 7.54
C GLY A 201 -9.73 4.38 7.49
N ALA A 202 -9.80 3.69 6.34
CA ALA A 202 -10.44 2.38 6.25
C ALA A 202 -9.69 1.38 7.14
N ALA A 203 -10.42 0.43 7.70
CA ALA A 203 -9.87 -0.57 8.60
C ALA A 203 -10.32 -1.97 8.19
N GLY A 204 -9.39 -2.93 8.18
CA GLY A 204 -9.72 -4.32 7.91
C GLY A 204 -8.49 -5.17 7.64
N GLN A 205 -8.53 -6.43 8.06
CA GLN A 205 -7.41 -7.35 7.85
C GLN A 205 -7.53 -8.11 6.53
N GLY A 206 -6.41 -8.23 5.83
CA GLY A 206 -6.30 -9.07 4.64
C GLY A 206 -7.00 -8.51 3.40
N VAL A 207 -7.07 -7.19 3.27
CA VAL A 207 -7.51 -6.52 2.04
C VAL A 207 -6.62 -6.92 0.87
N VAL A 208 -7.22 -7.20 -0.28
CA VAL A 208 -6.53 -7.62 -1.49
C VAL A 208 -6.86 -6.66 -2.63
N LEU A 209 -5.85 -5.92 -3.11
CA LEU A 209 -5.92 -5.13 -4.34
C LEU A 209 -4.98 -5.76 -5.36
N GLN A 210 -5.52 -6.35 -6.43
CA GLN A 210 -4.70 -7.06 -7.41
C GLN A 210 -5.11 -6.82 -8.86
N ARG A 211 -4.10 -6.79 -9.73
CA ARG A 211 -4.27 -6.69 -11.18
C ARG A 211 -5.12 -5.49 -11.59
N ALA A 212 -5.00 -4.37 -10.89
CA ALA A 212 -5.73 -3.15 -11.23
C ALA A 212 -5.35 -2.70 -12.65
N THR A 213 -6.34 -2.20 -13.40
CA THR A 213 -6.13 -1.67 -14.75
C THR A 213 -5.58 -0.23 -14.72
N GLY A 214 -5.79 0.49 -13.62
CA GLY A 214 -5.20 1.79 -13.30
C GLY A 214 -5.29 2.04 -11.79
N ALA A 215 -4.30 2.74 -11.22
CA ALA A 215 -4.25 3.08 -9.80
C ALA A 215 -3.62 4.46 -9.54
N ASP A 216 -3.72 5.37 -10.52
CA ASP A 216 -3.23 6.74 -10.35
C ASP A 216 -4.04 7.44 -9.26
N ASN A 217 -3.36 8.20 -8.40
CA ASN A 217 -3.98 8.90 -7.26
C ASN A 217 -4.70 7.99 -6.26
N LEU A 218 -4.30 6.71 -6.16
CA LEU A 218 -4.80 5.81 -5.12
C LEU A 218 -4.48 6.38 -3.74
N GLU A 219 -5.47 6.46 -2.87
CA GLU A 219 -5.37 7.07 -1.55
C GLU A 219 -5.61 6.04 -0.44
N LEU A 220 -4.59 5.79 0.37
CA LEU A 220 -4.51 4.82 1.46
C LEU A 220 -4.12 5.50 2.79
N SER A 221 -4.04 6.83 2.84
CA SER A 221 -3.51 7.55 3.99
C SER A 221 -4.34 7.30 5.26
N GLY A 222 -3.66 6.98 6.34
CA GLY A 222 -4.27 6.66 7.64
C GLY A 222 -5.07 5.37 7.68
N ALA A 223 -5.13 4.59 6.60
CA ALA A 223 -5.80 3.30 6.60
C ALA A 223 -5.05 2.30 7.51
N VAL A 224 -5.79 1.40 8.16
CA VAL A 224 -5.24 0.34 9.01
C VAL A 224 -5.56 -1.01 8.37
N LEU A 225 -4.64 -1.48 7.52
CA LEU A 225 -4.81 -2.62 6.62
C LEU A 225 -3.72 -3.68 6.87
N PRO A 226 -3.70 -4.36 8.03
CA PRO A 226 -2.75 -5.44 8.28
C PRO A 226 -2.95 -6.57 7.25
N LEU A 227 -1.84 -7.17 6.81
CA LEU A 227 -1.80 -8.17 5.75
C LEU A 227 -2.36 -7.69 4.40
N LEU A 228 -2.33 -6.38 4.13
CA LEU A 228 -2.67 -5.81 2.83
C LEU A 228 -1.87 -6.48 1.72
N ARG A 229 -2.55 -6.95 0.66
CA ARG A 229 -1.91 -7.48 -0.54
C ARG A 229 -2.10 -6.53 -1.70
N LEU A 230 -1.00 -5.92 -2.16
CA LEU A 230 -0.90 -5.19 -3.41
C LEU A 230 -0.11 -6.05 -4.39
N ASN A 231 -0.77 -6.53 -5.45
CA ASN A 231 -0.09 -7.29 -6.50
C ASN A 231 -0.37 -6.74 -7.90
N GLY A 232 0.70 -6.48 -8.66
CA GLY A 232 0.57 -6.04 -10.05
C GLY A 232 -0.05 -4.65 -10.21
N ILE A 233 0.01 -3.81 -9.17
CA ILE A 233 -0.58 -2.47 -9.18
C ILE A 233 0.36 -1.49 -9.87
N ARG A 234 -0.17 -0.70 -10.81
CA ARG A 234 0.54 0.36 -11.51
C ARG A 234 -0.19 1.67 -11.30
N GLY A 235 0.45 2.61 -10.61
CA GLY A 235 -0.15 3.90 -10.29
C GLY A 235 0.89 4.96 -9.96
N ARG A 236 0.61 6.20 -10.35
CA ARG A 236 1.36 7.39 -9.97
C ARG A 236 0.70 8.09 -8.81
N GLU A 237 1.48 8.84 -8.03
CA GLU A 237 0.97 9.70 -6.96
C GLU A 237 0.14 8.94 -5.92
N VAL A 238 0.53 7.69 -5.64
CA VAL A 238 -0.12 6.89 -4.59
C VAL A 238 0.18 7.50 -3.23
N ALA A 239 -0.87 7.95 -2.55
CA ALA A 239 -0.79 8.53 -1.21
C ALA A 239 -1.07 7.44 -0.19
N ALA A 240 -0.11 7.14 0.67
CA ALA A 240 -0.21 6.08 1.67
C ALA A 240 0.46 6.52 2.98
N ARG A 241 0.37 7.80 3.32
CA ARG A 241 0.98 8.38 4.52
C ARG A 241 0.29 7.83 5.77
N ARG A 242 1.07 7.40 6.76
CA ARG A 242 0.57 6.76 8.00
C ARG A 242 -0.28 5.51 7.73
N LEU A 243 0.00 4.80 6.65
CA LEU A 243 -0.64 3.52 6.37
C LEU A 243 -0.17 2.48 7.40
N GLY A 244 -1.10 1.87 8.13
CA GLY A 244 -0.83 0.75 9.03
C GLY A 244 -0.97 -0.58 8.31
N ALA A 245 0.07 -1.05 7.64
CA ALA A 245 0.04 -2.26 6.80
C ALA A 245 1.09 -3.31 7.24
N ARG A 246 1.01 -3.71 8.52
CA ARG A 246 1.87 -4.76 9.08
C ARG A 246 1.70 -6.07 8.32
N GLY A 247 2.83 -6.69 7.95
CA GLY A 247 2.84 -7.94 7.20
C GLY A 247 2.28 -7.81 5.78
N ALA A 248 2.23 -6.60 5.21
CA ALA A 248 1.78 -6.38 3.85
C ALA A 248 2.62 -7.15 2.82
N ASP A 249 2.00 -7.47 1.69
CA ASP A 249 2.66 -8.02 0.51
C ASP A 249 2.52 -7.02 -0.62
N ILE A 250 3.63 -6.39 -1.01
CA ILE A 250 3.73 -5.42 -2.09
C ILE A 250 4.60 -6.05 -3.16
N SER A 251 3.97 -6.83 -4.03
CA SER A 251 4.67 -7.62 -5.05
C SER A 251 4.31 -7.14 -6.46
N GLU A 252 5.29 -7.09 -7.36
CA GLU A 252 5.08 -6.73 -8.77
C GLU A 252 4.42 -5.36 -8.99
N CYS A 253 4.63 -4.41 -8.08
CA CYS A 253 4.00 -3.10 -8.12
C CYS A 253 4.91 -2.05 -8.78
N MET A 254 4.33 -1.09 -9.51
CA MET A 254 4.99 0.10 -10.01
C MET A 254 4.35 1.32 -9.35
N LEU A 255 5.02 1.84 -8.32
CA LEU A 255 4.54 2.92 -7.45
C LEU A 255 5.60 4.04 -7.33
N PRO A 256 6.09 4.59 -8.45
CA PRO A 256 7.10 5.65 -8.40
C PRO A 256 6.53 6.90 -7.71
N GLY A 257 7.32 7.51 -6.83
CA GLY A 257 6.93 8.71 -6.10
C GLY A 257 5.87 8.51 -5.01
N ALA A 258 5.51 7.26 -4.67
CA ALA A 258 4.51 6.99 -3.65
C ALA A 258 4.90 7.59 -2.29
N ASP A 259 3.93 8.15 -1.57
CA ASP A 259 4.13 8.70 -0.23
C ASP A 259 3.73 7.66 0.83
N LEU A 260 4.73 6.98 1.39
CA LEU A 260 4.63 6.01 2.48
C LEU A 260 5.23 6.59 3.79
N SER A 261 5.25 7.91 3.93
CA SER A 261 5.83 8.56 5.12
C SER A 261 5.05 8.16 6.38
N GLU A 262 5.76 7.91 7.48
CA GLU A 262 5.21 7.49 8.77
C GLU A 262 4.39 6.18 8.72
N SER A 263 4.51 5.38 7.67
CA SER A 263 3.76 4.14 7.50
C SER A 263 4.37 2.99 8.28
N ASP A 264 3.53 2.10 8.78
CA ASP A 264 3.94 0.88 9.47
C ASP A 264 3.90 -0.31 8.49
N LEU A 265 5.07 -0.63 7.96
CA LEU A 265 5.34 -1.76 7.07
C LEU A 265 6.12 -2.87 7.81
N THR A 266 5.96 -2.97 9.14
CA THR A 266 6.63 -4.00 9.94
C THR A 266 6.29 -5.39 9.41
N GLY A 267 7.30 -6.19 9.09
CA GLY A 267 7.15 -7.53 8.53
C GLY A 267 6.66 -7.57 7.09
N ALA A 268 6.59 -6.44 6.38
CA ALA A 268 6.14 -6.40 5.00
C ALA A 268 7.10 -7.14 4.06
N ARG A 269 6.55 -7.72 3.00
CA ARG A 269 7.30 -8.28 1.87
C ARG A 269 7.14 -7.34 0.69
N ILE A 270 8.26 -6.81 0.19
CA ILE A 270 8.31 -5.98 -1.00
C ILE A 270 9.14 -6.73 -2.04
N ARG A 271 8.51 -7.20 -3.12
CA ARG A 271 9.20 -8.03 -4.11
C ARG A 271 8.93 -7.55 -5.53
N SER A 272 9.97 -7.57 -6.38
CA SER A 272 9.84 -7.25 -7.80
C SER A 272 9.09 -5.94 -8.08
N SER A 273 9.30 -4.92 -7.23
CA SER A 273 8.52 -3.68 -7.24
C SER A 273 9.40 -2.46 -7.49
N ASN A 274 8.84 -1.46 -8.18
CA ASN A 274 9.47 -0.16 -8.37
C ASN A 274 8.83 0.87 -7.42
N LEU A 275 9.64 1.41 -6.52
CA LEU A 275 9.32 2.49 -5.59
C LEU A 275 10.33 3.65 -5.75
N ASP A 276 10.79 3.91 -6.98
CA ASP A 276 11.73 4.98 -7.25
C ASP A 276 11.14 6.35 -6.86
N GLY A 277 11.94 7.20 -6.22
CA GLY A 277 11.52 8.52 -5.73
C GLY A 277 10.45 8.49 -4.64
N SER A 278 10.10 7.33 -4.10
CA SER A 278 9.10 7.22 -3.02
C SER A 278 9.58 7.88 -1.73
N ARG A 279 8.62 8.29 -0.88
CA ARG A 279 8.89 8.87 0.43
C ARG A 279 8.53 7.87 1.51
N LEU A 280 9.52 7.40 2.26
CA LEU A 280 9.38 6.51 3.42
C LEU A 280 9.93 7.17 4.70
N ARG A 281 9.84 8.50 4.80
CA ARG A 281 10.35 9.25 5.96
C ARG A 281 9.71 8.71 7.24
N SER A 282 10.55 8.33 8.20
CA SER A 282 10.10 7.78 9.50
C SER A 282 9.17 6.55 9.39
N ALA A 283 9.17 5.84 8.27
CA ALA A 283 8.42 4.59 8.13
C ALA A 283 9.06 3.47 8.97
N SER A 284 8.25 2.51 9.40
CA SER A 284 8.71 1.27 10.04
C SER A 284 8.80 0.15 9.00
N LEU A 285 10.00 -0.35 8.78
CA LEU A 285 10.37 -1.52 7.96
C LEU A 285 10.97 -2.62 8.85
N VAL A 286 10.67 -2.62 10.15
CA VAL A 286 11.18 -3.62 11.10
C VAL A 286 10.80 -5.03 10.63
N SER A 287 11.78 -5.92 10.54
CA SER A 287 11.64 -7.30 10.05
C SER A 287 11.03 -7.42 8.65
N ALA A 288 11.04 -6.36 7.84
CA ALA A 288 10.58 -6.41 6.46
C ALA A 288 11.59 -7.16 5.57
N SER A 289 11.11 -7.64 4.43
CA SER A 289 11.92 -8.28 3.39
C SER A 289 11.72 -7.55 2.06
N ILE A 290 12.82 -7.12 1.45
CA ILE A 290 12.88 -6.44 0.17
C ILE A 290 13.70 -7.29 -0.78
N GLY A 291 13.13 -7.68 -1.92
CA GLY A 291 13.82 -8.51 -2.92
C GLY A 291 13.55 -8.01 -4.34
N ASP A 292 14.55 -8.03 -5.20
CA ASP A 292 14.40 -7.74 -6.64
C ASP A 292 13.69 -6.40 -6.93
N SER A 293 13.90 -5.38 -6.08
CA SER A 293 13.11 -4.14 -6.09
C SER A 293 13.96 -2.88 -6.26
N THR A 294 13.36 -1.77 -6.69
CA THR A 294 14.04 -0.49 -6.90
C THR A 294 13.47 0.62 -6.02
N PHE A 295 14.39 1.41 -5.45
CA PHE A 295 14.16 2.55 -4.55
C PHE A 295 15.13 3.68 -4.94
N VAL A 296 15.39 3.85 -6.24
CA VAL A 296 16.33 4.86 -6.74
C VAL A 296 15.83 6.24 -6.34
N GLU A 297 16.70 7.05 -5.72
CA GLU A 297 16.37 8.39 -5.21
C GLU A 297 15.20 8.44 -4.20
N ALA A 298 14.84 7.30 -3.60
CA ALA A 298 13.82 7.25 -2.55
C ALA A 298 14.31 7.92 -1.26
N ASP A 299 13.39 8.43 -0.45
CA ASP A 299 13.69 9.09 0.81
C ASP A 299 13.26 8.23 2.01
N LEU A 300 14.22 7.55 2.62
CA LEU A 300 14.07 6.73 3.83
C LEU A 300 14.66 7.42 5.07
N THR A 301 14.72 8.76 5.09
CA THR A 301 15.27 9.53 6.22
C THR A 301 14.57 9.13 7.53
N ALA A 302 15.38 8.79 8.54
CA ALA A 302 14.92 8.36 9.86
C ALA A 302 13.96 7.14 9.86
N ALA A 303 13.93 6.34 8.79
CA ALA A 303 13.16 5.09 8.79
C ALA A 303 13.77 4.05 9.74
N GLN A 304 12.90 3.25 10.34
CA GLN A 304 13.26 2.18 11.29
C GLN A 304 13.26 0.84 10.57
N ALA A 305 14.33 0.07 10.66
CA ALA A 305 14.57 -1.10 9.83
C ALA A 305 15.37 -2.19 10.57
N GLU A 306 15.12 -2.35 11.87
CA GLU A 306 15.72 -3.44 12.65
C GLU A 306 15.35 -4.80 12.04
N ASN A 307 16.33 -5.68 11.87
CA ASN A 307 16.19 -6.98 11.20
C ASN A 307 15.66 -6.92 9.75
N LEU A 308 15.83 -5.79 9.05
CA LEU A 308 15.49 -5.69 7.62
C LEU A 308 16.32 -6.68 6.80
N HIS A 309 15.71 -7.30 5.80
CA HIS A 309 16.39 -8.15 4.82
C HIS A 309 16.23 -7.56 3.43
N VAL A 310 17.33 -7.26 2.76
CA VAL A 310 17.36 -6.71 1.40
C VAL A 310 18.23 -7.60 0.53
N VAL A 311 17.71 -8.04 -0.61
CA VAL A 311 18.43 -8.91 -1.56
C VAL A 311 18.22 -8.39 -2.98
N GLU A 312 19.29 -8.36 -3.79
CA GLU A 312 19.22 -8.11 -5.24
C GLU A 312 18.41 -6.86 -5.62
N SER A 313 18.62 -5.76 -4.88
CA SER A 313 17.79 -4.54 -4.97
C SER A 313 18.62 -3.28 -5.22
N GLN A 314 17.97 -2.19 -5.64
CA GLN A 314 18.63 -0.94 -6.01
C GLN A 314 18.15 0.24 -5.18
N PHE A 315 19.07 1.00 -4.57
CA PHE A 315 18.81 2.21 -3.76
C PHE A 315 19.74 3.35 -4.19
N ARG A 316 20.17 3.39 -5.46
CA ARG A 316 21.11 4.40 -5.96
C ARG A 316 20.59 5.81 -5.64
N GLY A 317 21.42 6.63 -5.00
CA GLY A 317 21.08 8.01 -4.65
C GLY A 317 19.97 8.16 -3.59
N ALA A 318 19.55 7.07 -2.93
CA ALA A 318 18.53 7.16 -1.89
C ALA A 318 19.02 7.96 -0.68
N ARG A 319 18.10 8.64 0.01
CA ARG A 319 18.36 9.40 1.23
C ARG A 319 18.01 8.56 2.44
N MET A 320 18.99 8.18 3.23
CA MET A 320 18.85 7.28 4.38
C MET A 320 19.55 7.88 5.63
N ARG A 321 19.59 9.21 5.74
CA ARG A 321 20.16 9.90 6.91
C ARG A 321 19.39 9.52 8.18
N GLY A 322 20.12 9.14 9.23
CA GLY A 322 19.53 8.72 10.51
C GLY A 322 18.76 7.39 10.45
N PHE A 323 18.93 6.61 9.38
CA PHE A 323 18.28 5.31 9.21
C PHE A 323 18.74 4.30 10.27
N THR A 324 17.81 3.57 10.91
CA THR A 324 18.12 2.65 12.01
C THR A 324 17.91 1.19 11.58
N ALA A 325 18.97 0.53 11.14
CA ALA A 325 18.97 -0.81 10.58
C ALA A 325 19.89 -1.78 11.35
N ARG A 326 19.60 -1.91 12.65
CA ARG A 326 20.28 -2.88 13.52
C ARG A 326 20.02 -4.31 13.03
N CYS A 327 21.08 -5.13 12.98
CA CYS A 327 21.03 -6.51 12.53
C CYS A 327 20.45 -6.69 11.10
N ALA A 328 20.40 -5.62 10.29
CA ALA A 328 19.90 -5.71 8.93
C ALA A 328 20.88 -6.46 8.03
N THR A 329 20.35 -7.12 7.00
CA THR A 329 21.14 -7.83 5.99
C THR A 329 20.86 -7.23 4.63
N PHE A 330 21.91 -6.82 3.94
CA PHE A 330 21.92 -6.37 2.56
C PHE A 330 22.80 -7.33 1.78
N ARG A 331 22.21 -8.02 0.80
CA ARG A 331 22.90 -8.95 -0.09
C ARG A 331 22.76 -8.53 -1.54
N ASP A 332 23.88 -8.34 -2.23
CA ASP A 332 23.90 -7.99 -3.65
C ASP A 332 23.04 -6.75 -3.97
N VAL A 333 23.20 -5.71 -3.15
CA VAL A 333 22.42 -4.46 -3.23
C VAL A 333 23.28 -3.35 -3.82
N ASP A 334 22.68 -2.58 -4.72
CA ASP A 334 23.27 -1.35 -5.26
C ASP A 334 22.86 -0.14 -4.41
N LEU A 335 23.77 0.29 -3.53
CA LEU A 335 23.67 1.48 -2.69
C LEU A 335 24.58 2.62 -3.19
N ARG A 336 24.89 2.70 -4.50
CA ARG A 336 25.75 3.77 -5.04
C ARG A 336 25.22 5.16 -4.72
N ALA A 337 26.11 6.04 -4.27
CA ALA A 337 25.80 7.43 -3.91
C ALA A 337 24.64 7.58 -2.89
N VAL A 338 24.39 6.56 -2.07
CA VAL A 338 23.40 6.64 -0.99
C VAL A 338 23.88 7.58 0.12
N ASP A 339 22.97 8.32 0.75
CA ASP A 339 23.26 9.06 1.99
C ASP A 339 22.85 8.22 3.21
N LEU A 340 23.81 7.54 3.83
CA LEU A 340 23.69 6.80 5.08
C LEU A 340 24.28 7.57 6.28
N SER A 341 24.41 8.90 6.18
CA SER A 341 24.97 9.72 7.27
C SER A 341 24.19 9.52 8.56
N GLU A 342 24.91 9.41 9.69
CA GLU A 342 24.32 9.23 11.03
C GLU A 342 23.40 7.99 11.15
N SER A 343 23.52 7.02 10.24
CA SER A 343 22.75 5.77 10.31
C SER A 343 23.28 4.83 11.40
N ASN A 344 22.40 3.98 11.93
CA ASN A 344 22.73 2.93 12.88
C ASN A 344 22.65 1.55 12.21
N LEU A 345 23.80 1.01 11.85
CA LEU A 345 24.01 -0.28 11.19
C LEU A 345 24.70 -1.28 12.14
N TYR A 346 24.42 -1.19 13.45
CA TYR A 346 24.94 -2.12 14.46
C TYR A 346 24.66 -3.57 14.07
N ARG A 347 25.71 -4.40 13.99
CA ARG A 347 25.65 -5.81 13.55
C ARG A 347 25.02 -6.03 12.17
N ALA A 348 25.00 -5.02 11.31
CA ALA A 348 24.52 -5.20 9.94
C ALA A 348 25.47 -6.11 9.13
N MET A 349 24.91 -6.81 8.16
CA MET A 349 25.63 -7.59 7.16
C MET A 349 25.45 -6.92 5.80
N LEU A 350 26.55 -6.42 5.23
CA LEU A 350 26.61 -5.83 3.89
C LEU A 350 27.49 -6.73 3.04
N THR A 351 26.91 -7.61 2.23
CA THR A 351 27.65 -8.69 1.56
C THR A 351 27.24 -8.86 0.10
N GLY A 352 28.15 -9.27 -0.77
CA GLY A 352 27.79 -9.74 -2.12
C GLY A 352 28.42 -11.08 -2.47
N ASP A 353 27.91 -11.71 -3.53
CA ASP A 353 28.56 -12.85 -4.21
C ASP A 353 28.67 -12.62 -5.74
N PRO A 354 29.85 -12.20 -6.26
CA PRO A 354 31.10 -11.96 -5.53
C PRO A 354 30.97 -10.78 -4.56
N PRO A 355 31.87 -10.61 -3.56
CA PRO A 355 31.81 -9.52 -2.58
C PRO A 355 31.51 -8.13 -3.15
N GLN A 356 32.06 -7.80 -4.32
CA GLN A 356 31.84 -6.51 -4.98
C GLN A 356 30.45 -6.35 -5.64
N GLY A 357 29.63 -7.41 -5.65
CA GLY A 357 28.21 -7.38 -6.02
C GLY A 357 27.39 -6.49 -5.07
N MET A 358 27.85 -6.33 -3.82
CA MET A 358 27.37 -5.27 -2.93
C MET A 358 28.11 -3.96 -3.22
N CYS A 359 27.39 -2.93 -3.66
CA CYS A 359 28.00 -1.66 -4.07
C CYS A 359 27.58 -0.51 -3.15
N LEU A 360 28.55 0.15 -2.52
CA LEU A 360 28.44 1.41 -1.78
C LEU A 360 29.38 2.48 -2.36
N ALA A 361 29.70 2.40 -3.67
CA ALA A 361 30.60 3.37 -4.28
C ALA A 361 30.02 4.80 -4.16
N ASP A 362 30.88 5.74 -3.79
CA ASP A 362 30.53 7.16 -3.54
C ASP A 362 29.42 7.37 -2.49
N ALA A 363 29.12 6.38 -1.66
CA ALA A 363 28.14 6.51 -0.57
C ALA A 363 28.66 7.42 0.55
N SER A 364 27.77 8.15 1.21
CA SER A 364 28.09 8.89 2.43
C SER A 364 27.69 8.08 3.65
N LEU A 365 28.65 7.75 4.50
CA LEU A 365 28.48 7.06 5.79
C LEU A 365 29.01 7.93 6.93
N THR A 366 29.04 9.26 6.76
CA THR A 366 29.59 10.18 7.75
C THR A 366 28.89 10.00 9.10
N GLY A 367 29.66 9.72 10.15
CA GLY A 367 29.14 9.49 11.51
C GLY A 367 28.25 8.25 11.69
N ALA A 368 28.20 7.33 10.71
CA ALA A 368 27.41 6.12 10.83
C ALA A 368 27.99 5.15 11.88
N ILE A 369 27.15 4.29 12.45
CA ILE A 369 27.52 3.26 13.42
C ILE A 369 27.54 1.91 12.72
N LEU A 370 28.73 1.37 12.48
CA LEU A 370 29.00 0.04 11.92
C LEU A 370 29.56 -0.94 12.96
N VAL A 371 29.29 -0.70 14.25
CA VAL A 371 29.82 -1.53 15.34
C VAL A 371 29.39 -2.99 15.14
N GLN A 372 30.36 -3.91 15.15
CA GLN A 372 30.16 -5.34 14.88
C GLN A 372 29.54 -5.68 13.50
N ALA A 373 29.56 -4.75 12.55
CA ALA A 373 29.08 -5.04 11.20
C ALA A 373 30.03 -5.97 10.44
N TYR A 374 29.48 -6.73 9.49
CA TYR A 374 30.25 -7.49 8.51
C TYR A 374 30.08 -6.85 7.14
N VAL A 375 31.18 -6.41 6.53
CA VAL A 375 31.20 -5.67 5.28
C VAL A 375 32.09 -6.41 4.27
N ALA A 376 31.49 -6.77 3.15
CA ALA A 376 32.12 -7.35 1.98
C ALA A 376 31.50 -6.68 0.76
N ALA A 377 32.03 -5.51 0.38
CA ALA A 377 31.42 -4.60 -0.58
C ALA A 377 32.43 -3.70 -1.32
N ASP A 378 32.01 -3.08 -2.43
CA ASP A 378 32.73 -1.96 -3.07
C ASP A 378 32.34 -0.63 -2.40
N LEU A 379 33.23 -0.05 -1.59
CA LEU A 379 33.10 1.27 -0.95
C LEU A 379 34.03 2.32 -1.60
N ARG A 380 34.42 2.13 -2.86
CA ARG A 380 35.33 3.06 -3.53
C ARG A 380 34.75 4.47 -3.58
N GLY A 381 35.56 5.46 -3.19
CA GLY A 381 35.14 6.86 -3.10
C GLY A 381 34.14 7.17 -1.99
N ALA A 382 33.79 6.21 -1.14
CA ALA A 382 32.83 6.44 -0.06
C ALA A 382 33.38 7.42 1.00
N ASP A 383 32.48 8.22 1.58
CA ASP A 383 32.77 9.11 2.69
C ASP A 383 32.48 8.41 4.01
N LEU A 384 33.52 7.92 4.68
CA LEU A 384 33.48 7.20 5.94
C LEU A 384 33.94 8.08 7.12
N ARG A 385 33.91 9.41 6.97
CA ARG A 385 34.43 10.33 7.99
C ARG A 385 33.69 10.18 9.32
N GLY A 386 34.44 10.02 10.41
CA GLY A 386 33.86 9.87 11.75
C GLY A 386 33.02 8.60 11.95
N VAL A 387 33.08 7.62 11.05
CA VAL A 387 32.33 6.37 11.19
C VAL A 387 32.80 5.61 12.43
N ASN A 388 31.87 5.02 13.18
CA ASN A 388 32.21 4.11 14.27
C ASN A 388 32.11 2.67 13.79
N ALA A 389 33.24 2.08 13.42
CA ALA A 389 33.34 0.71 12.93
C ALA A 389 34.08 -0.20 13.92
N ALA A 390 33.94 0.04 15.23
CA ALA A 390 34.55 -0.81 16.24
C ALA A 390 34.08 -2.27 16.13
N TYR A 391 35.00 -3.23 16.27
CA TYR A 391 34.73 -4.67 16.17
C TYR A 391 34.12 -5.13 14.84
N SER A 392 34.11 -4.29 13.79
CA SER A 392 33.60 -4.67 12.49
C SER A 392 34.57 -5.58 11.74
N ARG A 393 34.07 -6.23 10.69
CA ARG A 393 34.90 -7.03 9.77
C ARG A 393 34.71 -6.51 8.35
N PHE A 394 35.80 -6.04 7.75
CA PHE A 394 35.88 -5.75 6.32
C PHE A 394 36.60 -6.90 5.64
N SER A 395 35.93 -7.61 4.75
CA SER A 395 36.48 -8.78 4.06
C SER A 395 36.28 -8.64 2.56
N GLN A 396 37.35 -8.76 1.79
CA GLN A 396 37.32 -8.66 0.32
C GLN A 396 36.66 -7.36 -0.18
N SER A 397 36.79 -6.30 0.60
CA SER A 397 36.17 -5.00 0.32
C SER A 397 37.11 -4.10 -0.46
N ASN A 398 36.55 -3.13 -1.19
CA ASN A 398 37.31 -2.09 -1.85
C ASN A 398 37.03 -0.74 -1.18
N VAL A 399 38.01 -0.15 -0.51
CA VAL A 399 37.92 1.20 0.07
C VAL A 399 38.83 2.20 -0.66
N SER A 400 39.21 1.90 -1.90
CA SER A 400 40.07 2.78 -2.68
C SER A 400 39.44 4.17 -2.85
N ARG A 401 40.24 5.23 -2.70
CA ARG A 401 39.78 6.63 -2.71
C ARG A 401 38.75 7.00 -1.65
N ALA A 402 38.44 6.12 -0.68
CA ALA A 402 37.50 6.43 0.39
C ALA A 402 38.13 7.37 1.43
N ASP A 403 37.30 8.18 2.09
CA ASP A 403 37.74 9.09 3.15
C ASP A 403 37.38 8.51 4.53
N LEU A 404 38.35 7.94 5.24
CA LEU A 404 38.16 7.39 6.59
C LEU A 404 38.61 8.37 7.69
N SER A 405 38.67 9.68 7.41
CA SER A 405 39.19 10.64 8.38
C SER A 405 38.38 10.63 9.69
N GLY A 406 39.06 10.43 10.82
CA GLY A 406 38.45 10.34 12.15
C GLY A 406 37.62 9.06 12.40
N ALA A 407 37.72 8.05 11.53
CA ALA A 407 37.04 6.77 11.73
C ALA A 407 37.54 6.04 12.99
N ALA A 408 36.61 5.55 13.81
CA ALA A 408 36.91 4.70 14.97
C ALA A 408 36.93 3.23 14.54
N LEU A 409 38.14 2.68 14.37
CA LEU A 409 38.36 1.31 13.85
C LEU A 409 38.73 0.29 14.95
N PHE A 410 38.51 0.61 16.22
CA PHE A 410 38.98 -0.18 17.35
C PHE A 410 38.61 -1.67 17.23
N GLN A 411 39.63 -2.53 17.18
CA GLN A 411 39.51 -3.99 17.03
C GLN A 411 38.71 -4.45 15.79
N SER A 412 38.59 -3.61 14.77
CA SER A 412 38.07 -4.05 13.47
C SER A 412 39.09 -4.99 12.80
N THR A 413 38.60 -5.87 11.92
CA THR A 413 39.43 -6.83 11.16
C THR A 413 39.26 -6.61 9.67
N TRP A 414 40.36 -6.41 8.96
CA TRP A 414 40.40 -6.12 7.54
C TRP A 414 41.17 -7.23 6.84
N VAL A 415 40.51 -7.97 5.94
CA VAL A 415 41.10 -9.09 5.21
C VAL A 415 40.89 -8.90 3.72
N LYS A 416 41.95 -8.87 2.92
CA LYS A 416 41.87 -8.66 1.46
C LYS A 416 41.15 -7.34 1.10
N VAL A 417 41.49 -6.25 1.79
CA VAL A 417 40.86 -4.94 1.60
C VAL A 417 41.74 -4.02 0.75
N ASP A 418 41.23 -3.58 -0.41
CA ASP A 418 41.94 -2.63 -1.26
C ASP A 418 41.87 -1.21 -0.68
N CYS A 419 43.03 -0.63 -0.35
CA CYS A 419 43.16 0.67 0.29
C CYS A 419 43.86 1.73 -0.58
N HIS A 420 44.02 1.52 -1.90
CA HIS A 420 44.72 2.49 -2.75
C HIS A 420 44.06 3.88 -2.69
N ASP A 421 44.88 4.92 -2.49
CA ASP A 421 44.44 6.33 -2.44
C ASP A 421 43.39 6.65 -1.37
N ALA A 422 43.18 5.78 -0.38
CA ALA A 422 42.29 6.04 0.75
C ALA A 422 42.92 7.04 1.74
N LYS A 423 42.09 7.80 2.48
CA LYS A 423 42.54 8.74 3.50
C LYS A 423 42.34 8.19 4.90
N PHE A 424 43.35 8.29 5.75
CA PHE A 424 43.37 7.76 7.13
C PHE A 424 43.71 8.84 8.18
N ASP A 425 43.39 10.10 7.89
CA ASP A 425 43.69 11.21 8.80
C ASP A 425 42.99 11.00 10.17
N ALA A 426 43.75 11.16 11.26
CA ALA A 426 43.25 10.98 12.63
C ALA A 426 42.63 9.60 12.95
N VAL A 427 43.03 8.54 12.23
CA VAL A 427 42.65 7.15 12.57
C VAL A 427 43.64 6.59 13.60
N SER A 428 43.12 5.97 14.66
CA SER A 428 43.94 5.40 15.75
C SER A 428 43.88 3.87 15.80
N PRO A 429 45.02 3.18 16.04
CA PRO A 429 45.05 1.73 16.31
C PRO A 429 44.42 1.38 17.68
N PRO A 430 44.19 0.09 17.98
CA PRO A 430 44.47 -1.09 17.16
C PRO A 430 43.33 -1.47 16.21
N PHE A 431 43.68 -1.96 15.03
CA PHE A 431 42.83 -2.74 14.14
C PHE A 431 43.71 -3.78 13.41
N PHE A 432 43.10 -4.89 13.00
CA PHE A 432 43.80 -6.03 12.41
C PHE A 432 43.72 -5.94 10.89
N VAL A 433 44.83 -6.19 10.20
CA VAL A 433 44.93 -6.15 8.74
C VAL A 433 45.61 -7.41 8.23
N ASP A 434 45.13 -7.97 7.13
CA ASP A 434 45.70 -9.11 6.40
C ASP A 434 45.46 -8.92 4.90
N ARG A 435 46.51 -8.94 4.08
CA ARG A 435 46.48 -8.72 2.62
C ARG A 435 45.73 -7.45 2.21
N CYS A 436 46.09 -6.29 2.78
CA CYS A 436 45.46 -5.01 2.45
C CYS A 436 46.37 -4.16 1.53
N PRO A 437 46.30 -4.31 0.19
CA PRO A 437 47.15 -3.55 -0.73
C PRO A 437 46.85 -2.04 -0.65
N GLY A 438 47.86 -1.21 -0.90
CA GLY A 438 47.74 0.25 -0.85
C GLY A 438 47.73 0.85 0.57
N LEU A 439 47.50 0.05 1.63
CA LEU A 439 47.32 0.56 3.00
C LEU A 439 48.52 1.36 3.50
N LYS A 440 49.75 0.83 3.35
CA LYS A 440 50.96 1.52 3.81
C LYS A 440 51.13 2.88 3.13
N ALA A 441 51.00 2.91 1.80
CA ALA A 441 51.11 4.15 1.02
C ALA A 441 50.02 5.16 1.40
N ALA A 442 48.79 4.70 1.60
CA ALA A 442 47.66 5.53 2.03
C ALA A 442 47.87 6.13 3.43
N VAL A 443 48.39 5.35 4.38
CA VAL A 443 48.73 5.81 5.74
C VAL A 443 49.91 6.78 5.71
N GLU A 444 50.95 6.53 4.92
CA GLU A 444 52.11 7.45 4.79
C GLU A 444 51.73 8.78 4.13
N ALA A 445 50.80 8.76 3.17
CA ALA A 445 50.25 9.95 2.54
C ALA A 445 49.31 10.75 3.47
N SER A 446 48.70 10.07 4.45
CA SER A 446 47.81 10.69 5.43
C SER A 446 48.63 11.37 6.54
N GLY A 447 48.28 12.61 6.91
CA GLY A 447 49.07 13.44 7.81
C GLY A 447 48.75 13.18 9.29
N GLY A 448 49.60 13.68 10.20
CA GLY A 448 49.25 13.84 11.62
C GLY A 448 49.86 12.84 12.61
N PRO A 449 49.70 13.08 13.94
CA PRO A 449 50.39 12.33 15.00
C PRO A 449 49.97 10.85 15.09
N SER A 450 48.67 10.57 14.99
CA SER A 450 48.10 9.21 15.06
C SER A 450 48.58 8.35 13.88
N THR A 451 48.63 8.96 12.70
CA THR A 451 49.06 8.33 11.46
C THR A 451 50.56 8.01 11.47
N LYS A 452 51.39 8.87 12.08
CA LYS A 452 52.83 8.59 12.31
C LYS A 452 53.05 7.37 13.20
N ALA A 453 52.24 7.18 14.24
CA ALA A 453 52.32 6.01 15.10
C ALA A 453 51.95 4.73 14.32
N LEU A 454 50.90 4.79 13.49
CA LEU A 454 50.48 3.68 12.63
C LEU A 454 51.54 3.34 11.57
N SER A 455 52.11 4.34 10.89
CA SER A 455 53.19 4.18 9.91
C SER A 455 54.45 3.57 10.55
N SER A 456 54.81 4.03 11.76
CA SER A 456 55.96 3.48 12.51
C SER A 456 55.73 2.01 12.87
N TYR A 457 54.52 1.65 13.30
CA TYR A 457 54.15 0.26 13.59
C TYR A 457 54.23 -0.62 12.33
N LEU A 458 53.65 -0.18 11.21
CA LEU A 458 53.69 -0.91 9.94
C LEU A 458 55.13 -1.11 9.46
N THR A 459 55.99 -0.10 9.61
CA THR A 459 57.41 -0.17 9.24
C THR A 459 58.19 -1.16 10.12
N ALA A 460 57.95 -1.14 11.45
CA ALA A 460 58.56 -2.08 12.37
C ALA A 460 58.11 -3.53 12.10
N PHE A 461 56.82 -3.72 11.84
CA PHE A 461 56.24 -5.02 11.50
C PHE A 461 56.79 -5.57 10.18
N GLU A 462 56.86 -4.76 9.12
CA GLU A 462 57.54 -5.15 7.88
C GLU A 462 59.00 -5.55 8.11
N GLY A 463 59.70 -4.86 9.03
CA GLY A 463 61.06 -5.19 9.43
C GLY A 463 61.18 -6.59 10.04
N VAL A 464 60.23 -7.01 10.87
CA VAL A 464 60.16 -8.36 11.46
C VAL A 464 59.91 -9.42 10.38
N LEU A 465 59.13 -9.10 9.35
CA LEU A 465 58.79 -10.01 8.25
C LEU A 465 59.88 -10.11 7.15
N ARG A 466 60.98 -9.34 7.23
CA ARG A 466 62.09 -9.41 6.25
C ARG A 466 62.86 -10.72 6.40
N GLY A 467 62.42 -11.75 5.69
CA GLY A 467 63.07 -13.07 5.67
C GLY A 467 62.11 -14.23 5.41
N GLU A 468 60.80 -14.00 5.56
CA GLU A 468 59.77 -15.00 5.28
C GLU A 468 59.28 -14.91 3.83
N THR A 469 59.07 -16.06 3.19
CA THR A 469 58.53 -16.15 1.83
C THR A 469 57.15 -15.50 1.78
N ARG A 470 57.08 -14.33 1.14
CA ARG A 470 55.89 -13.49 1.02
C ARG A 470 54.74 -14.24 0.34
N GLY A 471 53.64 -14.41 1.07
CA GLY A 471 52.32 -14.78 0.53
C GLY A 471 51.19 -13.86 1.04
N SER A 472 51.32 -13.28 2.23
CA SER A 472 50.35 -12.35 2.81
C SER A 472 51.04 -11.33 3.72
N THR A 473 50.70 -10.05 3.56
CA THR A 473 51.02 -8.95 4.48
C THR A 473 50.09 -8.91 5.67
#